data_AF-A0A7Y2EM65-F1
#
_entry.id   AF-A0A7Y2EM65-F1
#
_cell.length_a   1.000
_cell.length_b   1.000
_cell.length_c   1.000
_cell.angle_alpha   90.00
_cell.angle_beta   90.00
_cell.angle_gamma   90.00
#
_symmetry.space_group_name_H-M   'P 1'
#
loop_
_entity.id
_entity.type
_entity.pdbx_description
1 polymer ?
#
loop_
_entity_poly.entity_id
_entity_poly.type
_entity_poly.pdbx_seq_one_letter_code
_entity_poly.pdbx_strand_id
1 'polypeptide(L)'
;MSLLDVCIIIIVFIIGYNLKHAGFSFDRRDKKFLNRLFFYHFVVAVVFSFMVAQGGGDAIVYWDFPKNNDLNAVMNVIERGSASGTIYLLNYFFSNVLDLSFLTGNIIYALVGYLGFIYFYKITKSLFPDFSVFENFKLFGVPLFPWIWFLPNLHFWSSGIGKDTLLFLCIALFTYSLLNLKKRFIGLLIAVVLSLTIRPHITMFLIIAFGLAYTMDGRLKGYQKLFIGAIFIASFASIFNYVMDFVQLESLETTTIENYTAKKAANLNQADSSTGLDISGYPYPLKVFTFLYRPLFFDINSVLAILASIENLILLLFTFLIFRNHPWRSFRKGNYLIKGSILFFLMGALSFSLILGNLGIMLRQKNMFYPLFLIFGFWAYYYTTTTQLNTNYADSTSNQ
;
A
#
# COMPACT_ATOMS: atom_id res chain seq x y z
N MET A 1 23.15 -14.41 -14.51
CA MET A 1 23.46 -13.61 -13.30
C MET A 1 24.94 -13.32 -13.33
N SER A 2 25.32 -12.04 -13.35
CA SER A 2 26.72 -11.60 -13.37
C SER A 2 27.33 -11.60 -11.97
N LEU A 3 28.66 -11.45 -11.86
CA LEU A 3 29.31 -11.23 -10.55
C LEU A 3 28.78 -9.95 -9.88
N LEU A 4 28.49 -8.92 -10.67
CA LEU A 4 27.93 -7.65 -10.19
C LEU A 4 26.55 -7.86 -9.54
N ASP A 5 25.70 -8.69 -10.13
CA ASP A 5 24.39 -9.06 -9.55
C ASP A 5 24.56 -9.61 -8.13
N VAL A 6 25.49 -10.57 -7.96
CA VAL A 6 25.74 -11.21 -6.66
C VAL A 6 26.22 -10.17 -5.63
N CYS A 7 27.16 -9.31 -6.01
CA CYS A 7 27.67 -8.24 -5.15
C CYS A 7 26.54 -7.30 -4.70
N ILE A 8 25.69 -6.86 -5.63
CA ILE A 8 24.59 -5.95 -5.31
C ILE A 8 23.56 -6.62 -4.43
N ILE A 9 23.19 -7.88 -4.69
CA ILE A 9 22.26 -8.63 -3.83
C ILE A 9 22.80 -8.71 -2.39
N ILE A 10 24.08 -9.01 -2.21
CA ILE A 10 24.72 -9.06 -0.89
C ILE A 10 24.68 -7.69 -0.21
N ILE A 11 25.03 -6.61 -0.92
CA ILE A 11 24.99 -5.25 -0.39
C ILE A 11 23.57 -4.87 0.04
N VAL A 12 22.58 -5.10 -0.82
CA VAL A 12 21.17 -4.82 -0.55
C VAL A 12 20.69 -5.59 0.68
N PHE A 13 21.09 -6.86 0.81
CA PHE A 13 20.71 -7.69 1.95
C PHE A 13 21.34 -7.18 3.25
N ILE A 14 22.62 -6.80 3.24
CA ILE A 14 23.33 -6.23 4.40
C ILE A 14 22.69 -4.90 4.82
N ILE A 15 22.44 -4.00 3.86
CA ILE A 15 21.78 -2.72 4.11
C ILE A 15 20.40 -2.99 4.71
N GLY A 16 19.59 -3.80 4.05
CA GLY A 16 18.24 -4.13 4.45
C GLY A 16 18.14 -4.70 5.85
N TYR A 17 18.99 -5.68 6.18
CA TYR A 17 19.03 -6.25 7.52
C TYR A 17 19.36 -5.20 8.59
N ASN A 18 20.22 -4.23 8.28
CA ASN A 18 20.66 -3.21 9.23
C ASN A 18 19.75 -1.98 9.32
N LEU A 19 18.81 -1.77 8.39
CA LEU A 19 17.92 -0.60 8.37
C LEU A 19 17.13 -0.38 9.67
N LYS A 20 16.77 -1.45 10.39
CA LYS A 20 16.08 -1.34 11.70
C LYS A 20 16.90 -0.58 12.75
N HIS A 21 18.20 -0.39 12.55
CA HIS A 21 19.09 0.37 13.43
C HIS A 21 19.21 1.85 13.03
N ALA A 22 18.66 2.27 11.89
CA ALA A 22 18.82 3.61 11.32
C ALA A 22 17.93 4.68 12.02
N GLY A 23 18.21 4.98 13.29
CA GLY A 23 17.61 6.13 13.98
C GLY A 23 16.12 5.98 14.37
N PHE A 24 15.55 4.78 14.28
CA PHE A 24 14.15 4.52 14.63
C PHE A 24 13.89 4.21 16.12
N SER A 25 14.94 4.04 16.93
CA SER A 25 14.86 3.75 18.37
C SER A 25 13.92 2.58 18.72
N PHE A 26 14.12 1.43 18.07
CA PHE A 26 13.36 0.20 18.34
C PHE A 26 13.94 -0.61 19.50
N ASP A 27 13.06 -1.22 20.29
CA ASP A 27 13.43 -2.13 21.38
C ASP A 27 13.89 -3.51 20.84
N ARG A 28 14.29 -4.42 21.74
CA ARG A 28 14.76 -5.77 21.35
C ARG A 28 13.66 -6.63 20.73
N ARG A 29 12.39 -6.49 21.17
CA ARG A 29 11.26 -7.26 20.65
C ARG A 29 10.88 -6.77 19.25
N ASP A 30 10.80 -5.45 19.07
CA ASP A 30 10.59 -4.77 17.80
C ASP A 30 11.63 -5.21 16.77
N LYS A 31 12.92 -5.21 17.13
CA LYS A 31 14.01 -5.65 16.24
C LYS A 31 13.88 -7.12 15.84
N LYS A 32 13.47 -8.00 16.75
CA LYS A 32 13.23 -9.42 16.45
C LYS A 32 12.05 -9.59 15.49
N PHE A 33 10.98 -8.83 15.68
CA PHE A 33 9.83 -8.83 14.78
C PHE A 33 10.24 -8.36 13.37
N LEU A 34 10.93 -7.22 13.27
CA LEU A 34 11.40 -6.67 12.00
C LEU A 34 12.37 -7.62 11.28
N ASN A 35 13.20 -8.38 12.00
CA ASN A 35 14.01 -9.43 11.40
C ASN A 35 13.16 -10.48 10.69
N ARG A 36 12.13 -11.00 11.36
CA ARG A 36 11.24 -12.00 10.76
C ARG A 36 10.53 -11.42 9.54
N LEU A 37 10.08 -10.17 9.64
CA LEU A 37 9.41 -9.47 8.55
C LEU A 37 10.35 -9.25 7.35
N PHE A 38 11.61 -8.91 7.60
CA PHE A 38 12.66 -8.76 6.58
C PHE A 38 12.87 -10.06 5.79
N PHE A 39 13.16 -11.17 6.49
CA PHE A 39 13.37 -12.45 5.81
C PHE A 39 12.14 -12.89 5.03
N TYR A 40 10.95 -12.76 5.62
CA TYR A 40 9.71 -13.08 4.93
C TYR A 40 9.51 -12.21 3.67
N HIS A 41 9.72 -10.90 3.76
CA HIS A 41 9.58 -9.99 2.62
C HIS A 41 10.56 -10.32 1.48
N PHE A 42 11.82 -10.62 1.79
CA PHE A 42 12.81 -10.99 0.78
C PHE A 42 12.55 -12.38 0.17
N VAL A 43 12.03 -13.33 0.95
CA VAL A 43 11.55 -14.62 0.39
C VAL A 43 10.40 -14.38 -0.58
N VAL A 44 9.43 -13.53 -0.20
CA VAL A 44 8.31 -13.17 -1.08
C VAL A 44 8.82 -12.45 -2.34
N ALA A 45 9.85 -11.61 -2.26
CA ALA A 45 10.47 -10.97 -3.42
C ALA A 45 11.06 -11.98 -4.42
N VAL A 46 11.70 -13.02 -3.91
CA VAL A 46 12.23 -14.12 -4.73
C VAL A 46 11.09 -14.89 -5.38
N VAL A 47 10.04 -15.23 -4.62
CA VAL A 47 8.83 -15.88 -5.16
C VAL A 47 8.19 -15.01 -6.25
N PHE A 48 7.99 -13.71 -5.98
CA PHE A 48 7.48 -12.73 -6.94
C PHE A 48 8.30 -12.75 -8.24
N SER A 49 9.63 -12.74 -8.13
CA SER A 49 10.53 -12.75 -9.29
C SER A 49 10.31 -13.97 -10.18
N PHE A 50 10.18 -15.17 -9.60
CA PHE A 50 9.91 -16.38 -10.37
C PHE A 50 8.51 -16.42 -10.95
N MET A 51 7.50 -16.03 -10.17
CA MET A 51 6.11 -16.05 -10.62
C MET A 51 5.88 -15.08 -11.77
N VAL A 52 6.42 -13.86 -11.67
CA VAL A 52 6.29 -12.86 -12.73
C VAL A 52 7.14 -13.23 -13.94
N ALA A 53 8.35 -13.79 -13.76
CA ALA A 53 9.16 -14.25 -14.89
C ALA A 53 8.45 -15.34 -15.73
N GLN A 54 7.61 -16.18 -15.11
CA GLN A 54 6.87 -17.25 -15.80
C GLN A 54 5.49 -16.79 -16.31
N GLY A 55 4.73 -16.06 -15.49
CA GLY A 55 3.36 -15.62 -15.81
C GLY A 55 3.31 -14.28 -16.56
N GLY A 56 4.45 -13.60 -16.67
CA GLY A 56 4.57 -12.24 -17.18
C GLY A 56 3.95 -11.18 -16.26
N GLY A 57 4.02 -9.91 -16.69
CA GLY A 57 3.46 -8.78 -15.97
C GLY A 57 4.24 -7.48 -16.19
N ASP A 58 3.65 -6.36 -15.77
CA ASP A 58 4.18 -5.00 -15.97
C ASP A 58 5.63 -4.85 -15.49
N ALA A 59 6.02 -5.55 -14.41
CA ALA A 59 7.36 -5.49 -13.84
C ALA A 59 8.46 -5.88 -14.84
N ILE A 60 8.20 -6.85 -15.71
CA ILE A 60 9.15 -7.24 -16.76
C ILE A 60 9.33 -6.08 -17.74
N VAL A 61 8.23 -5.48 -18.19
CA VAL A 61 8.26 -4.36 -19.12
C VAL A 61 8.99 -3.17 -18.50
N TYR A 62 8.73 -2.88 -17.23
CA TYR A 62 9.41 -1.84 -16.45
C TYR A 62 10.93 -2.03 -16.36
N TRP A 63 11.42 -3.25 -16.49
CA TRP A 63 12.85 -3.56 -16.45
C TRP A 63 13.47 -3.67 -17.84
N ASP A 64 12.84 -4.43 -18.73
CA ASP A 64 13.36 -4.76 -20.06
C ASP A 64 13.23 -3.61 -21.05
N PHE A 65 12.22 -2.73 -20.92
CA PHE A 65 12.10 -1.57 -21.79
C PHE A 65 13.32 -0.65 -21.68
N PRO A 66 13.69 -0.13 -20.49
CA PRO A 66 14.90 0.69 -20.38
C PRO A 66 16.18 -0.12 -20.63
N LYS A 67 16.18 -1.45 -20.41
CA LYS A 67 17.34 -2.31 -20.70
C LYS A 67 17.71 -2.29 -22.18
N ASN A 68 16.69 -2.37 -23.04
CA ASN A 68 16.86 -2.58 -24.48
C ASN A 68 16.76 -1.29 -25.31
N ASN A 69 16.50 -0.15 -24.67
CA ASN A 69 16.32 1.14 -25.34
C ASN A 69 17.28 2.19 -24.78
N ASP A 70 17.61 3.19 -25.59
CA ASP A 70 18.45 4.31 -25.17
C ASP A 70 17.67 5.32 -24.30
N LEU A 71 18.40 6.24 -23.67
CA LEU A 71 17.80 7.26 -22.83
C LEU A 71 16.81 8.15 -23.61
N ASN A 72 17.06 8.40 -24.90
CA ASN A 72 16.16 9.21 -25.73
C ASN A 72 14.81 8.54 -25.91
N ALA A 73 14.78 7.22 -26.16
CA ALA A 73 13.54 6.46 -26.22
C ALA A 73 12.78 6.51 -24.89
N VAL A 74 13.47 6.40 -23.75
CA VAL A 74 12.85 6.54 -22.42
C VAL A 74 12.27 7.95 -22.21
N MET A 75 13.02 8.99 -22.57
CA MET A 75 12.55 10.38 -22.48
C MET A 75 11.36 10.65 -23.39
N ASN A 76 11.36 10.12 -24.61
CA ASN A 76 10.24 10.21 -25.53
C ASN A 76 8.95 9.61 -24.94
N VAL A 77 9.05 8.52 -24.18
CA VAL A 77 7.88 7.92 -23.50
C VAL A 77 7.35 8.83 -22.39
N ILE A 78 8.25 9.50 -21.66
CA ILE A 78 7.87 10.47 -20.62
C ILE A 78 7.21 11.71 -21.25
N GLU A 79 7.78 12.25 -22.33
CA GLU A 79 7.25 13.42 -23.04
C GLU A 79 5.87 13.17 -23.65
N ARG A 80 5.59 11.93 -24.07
CA ARG A 80 4.25 11.50 -24.51
C ARG A 80 3.23 11.37 -23.38
N GLY A 81 3.64 11.59 -22.12
CA GLY A 81 2.76 11.53 -20.97
C GLY A 81 2.40 10.11 -20.53
N SER A 82 3.20 9.09 -20.85
CA SER A 82 2.93 7.72 -20.40
C SER A 82 2.94 7.63 -18.88
N ALA A 83 1.95 6.93 -18.32
CA ALA A 83 1.87 6.66 -16.89
C ALA A 83 3.07 5.85 -16.37
N SER A 84 3.81 5.20 -17.27
CA SER A 84 4.92 4.29 -16.96
C SER A 84 6.31 4.92 -17.13
N GLY A 85 6.40 6.10 -17.74
CA GLY A 85 7.67 6.75 -18.10
C GLY A 85 8.61 6.98 -16.92
N THR A 86 8.09 7.40 -15.77
CA THR A 86 8.90 7.63 -14.56
C THR A 86 9.59 6.36 -14.07
N ILE A 87 8.93 5.20 -14.16
CA ILE A 87 9.57 3.93 -13.77
C ILE A 87 10.68 3.56 -14.73
N TYR A 88 10.47 3.72 -16.04
CA TYR A 88 11.50 3.44 -17.02
C TYR A 88 12.76 4.27 -16.74
N LEU A 89 12.59 5.56 -16.41
CA LEU A 89 13.70 6.43 -16.04
C LEU A 89 14.40 5.99 -14.74
N LEU A 90 13.63 5.66 -13.70
CA LEU A 90 14.20 5.18 -12.43
C LEU A 90 15.00 3.87 -12.61
N ASN A 91 14.50 2.99 -13.47
CA ASN A 91 15.15 1.71 -13.75
C ASN A 91 16.29 1.83 -14.76
N TYR A 92 16.38 2.90 -15.56
CA TYR A 92 17.39 3.04 -16.61
C TYR A 92 18.82 2.85 -16.10
N PHE A 93 19.16 3.49 -14.98
CA PHE A 93 20.49 3.34 -14.39
C PHE A 93 20.79 1.89 -13.98
N PHE A 94 19.87 1.22 -13.29
CA PHE A 94 20.09 -0.14 -12.81
C PHE A 94 20.02 -1.19 -13.92
N SER A 95 19.09 -1.02 -14.85
CA SER A 95 18.78 -1.99 -15.90
C SER A 95 19.68 -1.86 -17.12
N ASN A 96 19.92 -0.63 -17.59
CA ASN A 96 20.71 -0.36 -18.80
C ASN A 96 22.19 -0.13 -18.49
N VAL A 97 22.48 0.83 -17.60
CA VAL A 97 23.87 1.25 -17.33
C VAL A 97 24.66 0.18 -16.57
N LEU A 98 24.04 -0.45 -15.57
CA LEU A 98 24.66 -1.52 -14.78
C LEU A 98 24.35 -2.93 -15.33
N ASP A 99 23.51 -3.05 -16.35
CA ASP A 99 23.08 -4.31 -16.97
C ASP A 99 22.59 -5.38 -15.97
N LEU A 100 21.92 -4.95 -14.89
CA LEU A 100 21.52 -5.87 -13.83
C LEU A 100 20.39 -6.81 -14.27
N SER A 101 20.38 -8.00 -13.68
CA SER A 101 19.32 -8.98 -13.91
C SER A 101 17.99 -8.53 -13.29
N PHE A 102 16.88 -9.01 -13.86
CA PHE A 102 15.53 -8.77 -13.34
C PHE A 102 15.38 -9.18 -11.87
N LEU A 103 16.02 -10.30 -11.48
CA LEU A 103 16.03 -10.77 -10.08
C LEU A 103 16.71 -9.74 -9.17
N THR A 104 17.89 -9.24 -9.54
CA THR A 104 18.60 -8.21 -8.78
C THR A 104 17.75 -6.95 -8.63
N GLY A 105 17.07 -6.53 -9.70
CA GLY A 105 16.14 -5.41 -9.68
C GLY A 105 14.99 -5.60 -8.69
N ASN A 106 14.34 -6.77 -8.69
CA ASN A 106 13.29 -7.07 -7.69
C ASN A 106 13.84 -7.06 -6.27
N ILE A 107 15.04 -7.58 -6.03
CA ILE A 107 15.67 -7.54 -4.69
C ILE A 107 15.96 -6.10 -4.25
N ILE A 108 16.37 -5.20 -5.16
CA ILE A 108 16.52 -3.77 -4.86
C ILE A 108 15.16 -3.17 -4.48
N TYR A 109 14.09 -3.47 -5.22
CA TYR A 109 12.75 -2.99 -4.90
C TYR A 109 12.20 -3.59 -3.60
N ALA A 110 12.56 -4.82 -3.24
CA ALA A 110 12.22 -5.41 -1.94
C ALA A 110 12.84 -4.64 -0.77
N LEU A 111 14.03 -4.06 -0.94
CA LEU A 111 14.59 -3.14 0.05
C LEU A 111 13.72 -1.89 0.22
N VAL A 112 13.24 -1.34 -0.90
CA VAL A 112 12.34 -0.17 -0.93
C VAL A 112 11.00 -0.48 -0.25
N GLY A 113 10.39 -1.63 -0.56
CA GLY A 113 9.18 -2.11 0.10
C GLY A 113 9.38 -2.32 1.60
N TYR A 114 10.47 -2.96 1.99
CA TYR A 114 10.82 -3.20 3.40
C TYR A 114 11.01 -1.89 4.19
N LEU A 115 11.58 -0.84 3.57
CA LEU A 115 11.60 0.49 4.19
C LEU A 115 10.19 1.01 4.49
N GLY A 116 9.22 0.79 3.59
CA GLY A 116 7.81 1.10 3.82
C GLY A 116 7.25 0.38 5.05
N PHE A 117 7.54 -0.92 5.20
CA PHE A 117 7.13 -1.68 6.38
C PHE A 117 7.73 -1.14 7.69
N ILE A 118 9.02 -0.75 7.68
CA ILE A 118 9.65 -0.13 8.85
C ILE A 118 8.92 1.17 9.23
N TYR A 119 8.59 2.01 8.25
CA TYR A 119 7.85 3.25 8.50
C TYR A 119 6.45 2.98 9.05
N PHE A 120 5.67 2.07 8.46
CA PHE A 120 4.34 1.71 8.98
C PHE A 120 4.40 1.12 10.39
N TYR A 121 5.38 0.25 10.65
CA TYR A 121 5.61 -0.28 12.00
C TYR A 121 5.95 0.84 12.98
N LYS A 122 6.83 1.78 12.59
CA LYS A 122 7.19 2.93 13.43
C LYS A 122 6.00 3.86 13.67
N ILE A 123 5.19 4.12 12.66
CA ILE A 123 3.96 4.93 12.78
C ILE A 123 3.03 4.29 13.82
N THR A 124 2.79 2.98 13.70
CA THR A 124 2.00 2.22 14.66
C THR A 124 2.58 2.35 16.08
N LYS A 125 3.89 2.13 16.25
CA LYS A 125 4.60 2.30 17.54
C LYS A 125 4.47 3.71 18.13
N SER A 126 4.40 4.74 17.30
CA SER A 126 4.28 6.13 17.74
C SER A 126 2.85 6.55 18.06
N LEU A 127 1.84 5.85 17.53
CA LEU A 127 0.43 6.15 17.78
C LEU A 127 -0.12 5.45 19.04
N PHE A 128 0.48 4.32 19.43
CA PHE A 128 0.02 3.51 20.56
C PHE A 128 1.06 3.50 21.69
N PRO A 129 0.74 4.07 22.86
CA PRO A 129 1.63 4.06 24.03
C PRO A 129 1.73 2.68 24.69
N ASP A 130 0.61 1.97 24.81
CA ASP A 130 0.52 0.67 25.49
C ASP A 130 0.16 -0.45 24.50
N PHE A 131 1.10 -1.38 24.33
CA PHE A 131 0.94 -2.52 23.44
C PHE A 131 0.25 -3.73 24.09
N SER A 132 0.14 -3.77 25.42
CA SER A 132 -0.50 -4.88 26.13
C SER A 132 -1.97 -5.04 25.74
N VAL A 133 -2.63 -3.93 25.40
CA VAL A 133 -4.01 -3.89 24.89
C VAL A 133 -4.21 -4.82 23.69
N PHE A 134 -3.21 -4.97 22.83
CA PHE A 134 -3.32 -5.81 21.63
C PHE A 134 -3.17 -7.31 21.91
N GLU A 135 -2.77 -7.73 23.11
CA GLU A 135 -2.66 -9.16 23.45
C GLU A 135 -4.01 -9.89 23.32
N ASN A 136 -5.10 -9.19 23.65
CA ASN A 136 -6.47 -9.70 23.55
C ASN A 136 -7.08 -9.51 22.17
N PHE A 137 -6.43 -8.76 21.27
CA PHE A 137 -6.93 -8.53 19.92
C PHE A 137 -6.56 -9.70 19.00
N LYS A 138 -7.26 -10.83 19.14
CA LYS A 138 -6.95 -12.09 18.46
C LYS A 138 -7.95 -12.42 17.36
N LEU A 139 -7.46 -13.06 16.30
CA LEU A 139 -8.27 -13.74 15.29
C LEU A 139 -7.78 -15.19 15.20
N PHE A 140 -8.70 -16.16 15.32
CA PHE A 140 -8.37 -17.60 15.39
C PHE A 140 -7.31 -17.95 16.46
N GLY A 141 -7.33 -17.25 17.60
CA GLY A 141 -6.36 -17.45 18.69
C GLY A 141 -4.98 -16.80 18.47
N VAL A 142 -4.72 -16.20 17.30
CA VAL A 142 -3.47 -15.50 16.98
C VAL A 142 -3.66 -14.00 17.19
N PRO A 143 -2.75 -13.29 17.90
CA PRO A 143 -2.84 -11.84 18.05
C PRO A 143 -2.68 -11.14 16.68
N LEU A 144 -3.56 -10.20 16.37
CA LEU A 144 -3.56 -9.50 15.09
C LEU A 144 -2.36 -8.55 14.97
N PHE A 145 -2.02 -7.83 16.04
CA PHE A 145 -0.78 -7.08 16.09
C PHE A 145 0.34 -7.93 16.71
N PRO A 146 1.54 -7.99 16.12
CA PRO A 146 1.96 -7.37 14.87
C PRO A 146 1.81 -8.28 13.64
N TRP A 147 1.18 -9.45 13.77
CA TRP A 147 1.19 -10.51 12.77
C TRP A 147 0.40 -10.22 11.48
N ILE A 148 -0.58 -9.31 11.50
CA ILE A 148 -1.30 -8.88 10.29
C ILE A 148 -0.36 -8.22 9.27
N TRP A 149 0.82 -7.77 9.68
CA TRP A 149 1.79 -7.22 8.73
C TRP A 149 2.41 -8.31 7.83
N PHE A 150 2.26 -9.60 8.15
CA PHE A 150 2.73 -10.73 7.32
C PHE A 150 1.75 -11.14 6.21
N LEU A 151 0.69 -10.37 5.98
CA LEU A 151 -0.27 -10.66 4.91
C LEU A 151 0.46 -10.79 3.56
N PRO A 152 0.32 -11.93 2.84
CA PRO A 152 1.15 -12.25 1.69
C PRO A 152 1.00 -11.27 0.53
N ASN A 153 -0.20 -10.75 0.22
CA ASN A 153 -0.40 -9.77 -0.85
C ASN A 153 0.29 -8.45 -0.54
N LEU A 154 0.23 -7.98 0.72
CA LEU A 154 0.98 -6.77 1.11
C LEU A 154 2.45 -6.90 0.75
N HIS A 155 3.06 -8.06 1.02
CA HIS A 155 4.46 -8.31 0.69
C HIS A 155 4.67 -8.52 -0.81
N PHE A 156 3.81 -9.30 -1.47
CA PHE A 156 3.95 -9.63 -2.89
C PHE A 156 4.00 -8.36 -3.75
N TRP A 157 3.02 -7.47 -3.57
CA TRP A 157 2.91 -6.25 -4.37
C TRP A 157 3.77 -5.07 -3.88
N SER A 158 4.52 -5.23 -2.79
CA SER A 158 5.53 -4.26 -2.34
C SER A 158 6.97 -4.75 -2.49
N SER A 159 7.18 -5.96 -3.02
CA SER A 159 8.51 -6.59 -3.09
C SER A 159 9.17 -6.54 -4.47
N GLY A 160 8.43 -6.16 -5.50
CA GLY A 160 8.86 -6.23 -6.90
C GLY A 160 9.05 -4.89 -7.58
N ILE A 161 9.68 -4.89 -8.75
CA ILE A 161 9.79 -3.72 -9.63
C ILE A 161 8.38 -3.26 -10.02
N GLY A 162 7.98 -2.06 -9.59
CA GLY A 162 6.67 -1.54 -9.95
C GLY A 162 6.29 -0.22 -9.27
N LYS A 163 5.23 0.39 -9.81
CA LYS A 163 4.56 1.59 -9.28
C LYS A 163 4.16 1.36 -7.83
N ASP A 164 3.64 0.17 -7.54
CA ASP A 164 2.99 -0.14 -6.28
C ASP A 164 3.99 -0.18 -5.11
N THR A 165 5.19 -0.73 -5.33
CA THR A 165 6.28 -0.74 -4.34
C THR A 165 6.75 0.67 -3.98
N LEU A 166 6.95 1.52 -4.99
CA LEU A 166 7.35 2.92 -4.77
C LEU A 166 6.26 3.70 -4.03
N LEU A 167 5.00 3.53 -4.43
CA LEU A 167 3.86 4.15 -3.77
C LEU A 167 3.68 3.67 -2.34
N PHE A 168 3.91 2.38 -2.07
CA PHE A 168 3.87 1.83 -0.72
C PHE A 168 4.87 2.56 0.20
N LEU A 169 6.11 2.77 -0.28
CA LEU A 169 7.10 3.60 0.43
C LEU A 169 6.64 5.05 0.56
N CYS A 170 6.17 5.68 -0.53
CA CYS A 170 5.73 7.08 -0.50
C CYS A 170 4.61 7.32 0.50
N ILE A 171 3.60 6.46 0.55
CA ILE A 171 2.49 6.54 1.52
C ILE A 171 3.03 6.40 2.94
N ALA A 172 3.92 5.43 3.19
CA ALA A 172 4.53 5.23 4.50
C ALA A 172 5.37 6.45 4.93
N LEU A 173 6.22 6.97 4.04
CA LEU A 173 7.07 8.13 4.27
C LEU A 173 6.25 9.41 4.47
N PHE A 174 5.19 9.60 3.70
CA PHE A 174 4.24 10.71 3.85
C PHE A 174 3.64 10.71 5.26
N THR A 175 3.00 9.59 5.65
CA THR A 175 2.37 9.48 6.98
C THR A 175 3.39 9.57 8.11
N TYR A 176 4.58 8.99 7.95
CA TYR A 176 5.68 9.08 8.93
C TYR A 176 6.19 10.51 9.08
N SER A 177 6.24 11.27 8.00
CA SER A 177 6.70 12.67 8.01
C SER A 177 5.70 13.56 8.74
N LEU A 178 4.40 13.27 8.61
CA LEU A 178 3.35 13.99 9.31
C LEU A 178 3.44 13.87 10.84
N LEU A 179 3.91 12.73 11.39
CA LEU A 179 4.15 12.60 12.85
C LEU A 179 5.02 13.73 13.43
N ASN A 180 5.98 14.25 12.66
CA ASN A 180 6.85 15.35 13.06
C ASN A 180 7.18 16.23 11.84
N LEU A 181 6.17 16.95 11.33
CA LEU A 181 6.25 17.72 10.09
C LEU A 181 7.48 18.65 10.02
N LYS A 182 7.76 19.42 11.08
CA LYS A 182 8.89 20.37 11.11
C LYS A 182 10.25 19.71 10.88
N LYS A 183 10.47 18.53 11.49
CA LYS A 183 11.76 17.81 11.39
C LYS A 183 11.85 16.94 10.13
N ARG A 184 10.72 16.61 9.51
CA ARG A 184 10.62 15.62 8.43
C ARG A 184 10.02 16.20 7.15
N PHE A 185 10.05 17.53 7.00
CA PHE A 185 9.48 18.22 5.84
C PHE A 185 10.10 17.75 4.52
N ILE A 186 11.42 17.51 4.50
CA ILE A 186 12.12 16.97 3.32
C ILE A 186 11.56 15.59 2.93
N GLY A 187 11.32 14.72 3.92
CA GLY A 187 10.70 13.42 3.69
C GLY A 187 9.30 13.52 3.12
N LEU A 188 8.49 14.49 3.59
CA LEU A 188 7.17 14.77 3.04
C LEU A 188 7.26 15.23 1.59
N LEU A 189 8.17 16.15 1.27
CA LEU A 189 8.35 16.68 -0.08
C LEU A 189 8.76 15.57 -1.05
N ILE A 190 9.73 14.73 -0.66
CA ILE A 190 10.15 13.57 -1.46
C ILE A 190 8.96 12.63 -1.71
N ALA A 191 8.19 12.31 -0.68
CA ALA A 191 7.03 11.43 -0.82
C ALA A 191 5.98 12.00 -1.78
N VAL A 192 5.68 13.30 -1.69
CA VAL A 192 4.69 13.97 -2.56
C VAL A 192 5.19 14.04 -4.00
N VAL A 193 6.41 14.52 -4.23
CA VAL A 193 6.97 14.65 -5.59
C VAL A 193 7.06 13.29 -6.28
N LEU A 194 7.61 12.28 -5.59
CA LEU A 194 7.76 10.94 -6.17
C LEU A 194 6.40 10.26 -6.38
N SER A 195 5.43 10.43 -5.48
CA SER A 195 4.10 9.86 -5.71
C SER A 195 3.33 10.57 -6.83
N LEU A 196 3.49 11.89 -7.00
CA LEU A 196 2.84 12.65 -8.07
C LEU A 196 3.28 12.21 -9.46
N THR A 197 4.57 11.91 -9.64
CA THR A 197 5.10 11.45 -10.93
C THR A 197 4.67 10.03 -11.26
N ILE A 198 4.42 9.20 -10.24
CA ILE A 198 4.06 7.80 -10.42
C ILE A 198 2.54 7.63 -10.54
N ARG A 199 1.76 8.20 -9.60
CA ARG A 199 0.29 8.20 -9.61
C ARG A 199 -0.27 9.49 -8.99
N PRO A 200 -0.53 10.53 -9.80
CA PRO A 200 -0.99 11.83 -9.30
C PRO A 200 -2.31 11.75 -8.53
N HIS A 201 -3.20 10.85 -8.92
CA HIS A 201 -4.51 10.66 -8.27
C HIS A 201 -4.40 10.10 -6.84
N ILE A 202 -3.45 9.19 -6.57
CA ILE A 202 -3.22 8.65 -5.22
C ILE A 202 -2.66 9.75 -4.31
N THR A 203 -1.73 10.56 -4.82
CA THR A 203 -1.18 11.69 -4.06
C THR A 203 -2.26 12.71 -3.74
N MET A 204 -3.18 12.96 -4.68
CA MET A 204 -4.31 13.83 -4.45
C MET A 204 -5.21 13.31 -3.32
N PHE A 205 -5.50 12.00 -3.30
CA PHE A 205 -6.24 11.38 -2.21
C PHE A 205 -5.52 11.53 -0.87
N LEU A 206 -4.19 11.36 -0.82
CA LEU A 206 -3.41 11.58 0.41
C LEU A 206 -3.53 13.03 0.90
N ILE A 207 -3.30 14.00 0.02
CA ILE A 207 -3.30 15.42 0.38
C ILE A 207 -4.69 15.85 0.87
N ILE A 208 -5.76 15.45 0.17
CA ILE A 208 -7.13 15.78 0.55
C ILE A 208 -7.52 15.08 1.84
N ALA A 209 -7.28 13.77 1.97
CA ALA A 209 -7.67 13.02 3.16
C ALA A 209 -7.00 13.55 4.42
N PHE A 210 -5.68 13.77 4.39
CA PHE A 210 -4.94 14.30 5.54
C PHE A 210 -5.16 15.80 5.74
N GLY A 211 -5.40 16.57 4.67
CA GLY A 211 -5.80 17.97 4.74
C GLY A 211 -7.14 18.16 5.44
N LEU A 212 -8.16 17.42 5.02
CA LEU A 212 -9.47 17.37 5.69
C LEU A 212 -9.32 16.91 7.14
N ALA A 213 -8.58 15.83 7.40
CA ALA A 213 -8.35 15.35 8.75
C ALA A 213 -7.69 16.40 9.67
N TYR A 214 -6.71 17.15 9.14
CA TYR A 214 -6.06 18.25 9.86
C TYR A 214 -7.05 19.37 10.17
N THR A 215 -7.96 19.73 9.26
CA THR A 215 -9.00 20.72 9.54
C THR A 215 -10.01 20.23 10.59
N MET A 216 -10.34 18.93 10.58
CA MET A 216 -11.28 18.34 11.54
C MET A 216 -10.71 18.35 12.96
N ASP A 217 -9.42 18.05 13.12
CA ASP A 217 -8.73 17.99 14.41
C ASP A 217 -8.17 19.33 14.88
N GLY A 218 -7.88 20.25 13.94
CA GLY A 218 -7.28 21.54 14.24
C GLY A 218 -8.17 22.44 15.11
N ARG A 219 -7.52 23.29 15.92
CA ARG A 219 -8.12 24.38 16.71
C ARG A 219 -8.69 25.52 15.84
N LEU A 220 -9.00 25.25 14.58
CA LEU A 220 -9.49 26.22 13.62
C LEU A 220 -10.96 26.55 13.92
N LYS A 221 -11.34 27.82 13.73
CA LYS A 221 -12.74 28.25 13.86
C LYS A 221 -13.58 27.63 12.72
N GLY A 222 -14.88 27.43 12.95
CA GLY A 222 -15.77 26.72 12.01
C GLY A 222 -15.74 27.27 10.57
N TYR A 223 -15.68 28.59 10.40
CA TYR A 223 -15.59 29.22 9.08
C TYR A 223 -14.25 28.94 8.38
N GLN A 224 -13.14 28.81 9.11
CA GLN A 224 -11.84 28.46 8.55
C GLN A 224 -11.84 27.02 8.05
N LYS A 225 -12.50 26.11 8.79
CA LYS A 225 -12.68 24.71 8.36
C LYS A 225 -13.51 24.64 7.08
N LEU A 226 -14.60 25.40 7.01
CA LEU A 226 -15.45 25.47 5.82
C LEU A 226 -14.70 26.04 4.61
N PHE A 227 -13.94 27.12 4.80
CA PHE A 227 -13.15 27.74 3.74
C PHE A 227 -12.04 26.81 3.21
N ILE A 228 -11.27 26.18 4.10
CA ILE A 228 -10.24 25.22 3.69
C ILE A 228 -10.86 23.99 3.03
N GLY A 229 -11.97 23.48 3.56
CA GLY A 229 -12.73 22.38 2.94
C GLY A 229 -13.22 22.74 1.54
N ALA A 230 -13.75 23.95 1.35
CA ALA A 230 -14.19 24.45 0.05
C ALA A 230 -13.02 24.56 -0.94
N ILE A 231 -11.84 25.02 -0.50
CA ILE A 231 -10.62 25.03 -1.31
C ILE A 231 -10.24 23.62 -1.74
N PHE A 232 -10.19 22.65 -0.81
CA PHE A 232 -9.85 21.26 -1.17
C PHE A 232 -10.86 20.66 -2.16
N ILE A 233 -12.15 20.92 -2.00
CA ILE A 233 -13.19 20.45 -2.92
C ILE A 233 -13.04 21.13 -4.29
N ALA A 234 -12.81 22.44 -4.33
CA ALA A 234 -12.60 23.17 -5.57
C ALA A 234 -11.33 22.69 -6.30
N SER A 235 -10.21 22.54 -5.60
CA SER A 235 -8.98 21.98 -6.16
C SER A 235 -9.16 20.55 -6.66
N PHE A 236 -9.92 19.73 -5.94
CA PHE A 236 -10.30 18.39 -6.40
C PHE A 236 -11.11 18.43 -7.68
N ALA A 237 -12.19 19.23 -7.72
CA ALA A 237 -13.04 19.36 -8.88
C ALA A 237 -12.27 19.86 -10.12
N SER A 238 -11.35 20.81 -9.96
CA SER A 238 -10.52 21.34 -11.05
C SER A 238 -9.58 20.30 -11.67
N ILE A 239 -9.06 19.36 -10.88
CA ILE A 239 -8.08 18.36 -11.34
C ILE A 239 -8.74 16.99 -11.57
N PHE A 240 -10.01 16.83 -11.22
CA PHE A 240 -10.75 15.56 -11.30
C PHE A 240 -10.77 14.96 -12.71
N ASN A 241 -11.04 15.77 -13.73
CA ASN A 241 -11.07 15.30 -15.12
C ASN A 241 -9.69 14.78 -15.56
N TYR A 242 -8.62 15.52 -15.24
CA TYR A 242 -7.26 15.09 -15.51
C TYR A 242 -6.91 13.77 -14.80
N VAL A 243 -7.34 13.62 -13.54
CA VAL A 243 -7.19 12.37 -12.78
C VAL A 243 -7.95 11.23 -13.45
N MET A 244 -9.18 11.46 -13.90
CA MET A 244 -10.00 10.44 -14.56
C MET A 244 -9.36 10.00 -15.88
N ASP A 245 -8.91 10.95 -16.69
CA ASP A 245 -8.22 10.67 -17.96
C ASP A 245 -6.93 9.88 -17.71
N PHE A 246 -6.14 10.26 -16.71
CA PHE A 246 -4.94 9.52 -16.33
C PHE A 246 -5.25 8.09 -15.87
N VAL A 247 -6.29 7.90 -15.07
CA VAL A 247 -6.71 6.58 -14.63
C VAL A 247 -7.20 5.72 -15.79
N GLN A 248 -7.92 6.30 -16.75
CA GLN A 248 -8.32 5.60 -17.98
C GLN A 248 -7.09 5.19 -18.80
N LEU A 249 -6.14 6.10 -19.00
CA LEU A 249 -4.88 5.79 -19.69
C LEU A 249 -4.10 4.67 -19.00
N GLU A 250 -3.96 4.72 -17.67
CA GLU A 250 -3.29 3.67 -16.90
C GLU A 250 -4.04 2.32 -17.02
N SER A 251 -5.37 2.34 -16.99
CA SER A 251 -6.18 1.13 -17.17
C SER A 251 -6.02 0.53 -18.58
N LEU A 252 -5.92 1.37 -19.62
CA LEU A 252 -5.67 0.94 -20.99
C LEU A 252 -4.24 0.39 -21.17
N GLU A 253 -3.24 1.03 -20.59
CA GLU A 253 -1.86 0.53 -20.59
C GLU A 253 -1.78 -0.85 -19.92
N THR A 254 -2.32 -0.97 -18.69
CA THR A 254 -2.27 -2.23 -17.92
C THR A 254 -3.03 -3.35 -18.61
N THR A 255 -4.23 -3.10 -19.13
CA THR A 255 -4.99 -4.11 -19.90
C THR A 255 -4.29 -4.50 -21.20
N THR A 256 -3.62 -3.57 -21.87
CA THR A 256 -2.82 -3.87 -23.07
C THR A 256 -1.63 -4.77 -22.73
N ILE A 257 -0.93 -4.50 -21.64
CA ILE A 257 0.19 -5.32 -21.16
C ILE A 257 -0.30 -6.71 -20.74
N GLU A 258 -1.42 -6.80 -20.02
CA GLU A 258 -2.06 -8.06 -19.63
C GLU A 258 -2.47 -8.88 -20.86
N ASN A 259 -3.13 -8.27 -21.85
CA ASN A 259 -3.53 -8.94 -23.09
C ASN A 259 -2.32 -9.42 -23.90
N TYR A 260 -1.26 -8.61 -23.97
CA TYR A 260 -0.01 -9.01 -24.62
C TYR A 260 0.65 -10.19 -23.89
N THR A 261 0.66 -10.14 -22.57
CA THR A 261 1.20 -11.20 -21.71
C THR A 261 0.38 -12.48 -21.82
N ALA A 262 -0.95 -12.38 -21.79
CA ALA A 262 -1.86 -13.50 -21.95
C ALA A 262 -1.73 -14.15 -23.32
N LYS A 263 -1.57 -13.37 -24.41
CA LYS A 263 -1.27 -13.92 -25.75
C LYS A 263 0.07 -14.66 -25.78
N LYS A 264 1.09 -14.13 -25.10
CA LYS A 264 2.40 -14.78 -24.99
C LYS A 264 2.34 -16.07 -24.15
N ALA A 265 1.55 -16.08 -23.08
CA ALA A 265 1.33 -17.24 -22.23
C ALA A 265 0.48 -18.33 -22.94
N ALA A 266 -0.56 -17.94 -23.67
CA ALA A 266 -1.40 -18.86 -24.45
C ALA A 266 -0.61 -19.58 -25.55
N ASN A 267 0.42 -18.93 -26.10
CA ASN A 267 1.34 -19.54 -27.07
C ASN A 267 2.35 -20.51 -26.42
N LEU A 268 2.47 -20.52 -25.09
CA LEU A 268 3.45 -21.32 -24.34
C LEU A 268 2.80 -22.46 -23.53
N ASN A 269 1.52 -22.36 -23.12
CA ASN A 269 0.68 -23.46 -22.63
C ASN A 269 -0.80 -22.98 -22.49
N GLN A 270 -1.76 -23.86 -22.78
CA GLN A 270 -3.20 -23.63 -22.59
C GLN A 270 -3.53 -23.36 -21.11
N ALA A 271 -3.78 -22.10 -20.76
CA ALA A 271 -4.46 -21.74 -19.54
C ALA A 271 -5.38 -20.55 -19.82
N ASP A 272 -6.68 -20.82 -19.87
CA ASP A 272 -7.74 -19.82 -19.96
C ASP A 272 -7.73 -18.95 -18.69
N SER A 273 -7.05 -17.81 -18.73
CA SER A 273 -6.97 -16.85 -17.62
C SER A 273 -7.94 -15.69 -17.82
N SER A 274 -9.18 -15.94 -18.23
CA SER A 274 -10.23 -14.89 -18.27
C SER A 274 -10.83 -14.70 -16.87
N THR A 275 -10.11 -14.00 -15.99
CA THR A 275 -10.55 -13.62 -14.62
C THR A 275 -11.32 -12.29 -14.56
N GLY A 276 -11.77 -11.78 -15.72
CA GLY A 276 -12.59 -10.58 -15.80
C GLY A 276 -13.99 -10.83 -15.23
N LEU A 277 -14.35 -10.12 -14.17
CA LEU A 277 -15.72 -10.07 -13.68
C LEU A 277 -16.38 -8.83 -14.26
N ASP A 278 -17.52 -9.00 -14.92
CA ASP A 278 -18.32 -7.84 -15.31
C ASP A 278 -19.03 -7.27 -14.06
N ILE A 279 -18.44 -6.21 -13.52
CA ILE A 279 -18.93 -5.48 -12.34
C ILE A 279 -19.81 -4.29 -12.78
N SER A 280 -20.02 -4.08 -14.09
CA SER A 280 -20.77 -2.93 -14.61
C SER A 280 -22.21 -2.88 -14.06
N GLY A 281 -22.89 -4.03 -13.99
CA GLY A 281 -24.27 -4.17 -13.53
C GLY A 281 -24.48 -4.26 -12.00
N TYR A 282 -23.42 -4.27 -11.19
CA TYR A 282 -23.56 -4.44 -9.73
C TYR A 282 -24.06 -3.15 -9.04
N PRO A 283 -24.90 -3.25 -7.99
CA PRO A 283 -25.17 -2.11 -7.11
C PRO A 283 -23.88 -1.55 -6.50
N TYR A 284 -23.79 -0.22 -6.34
CA TYR A 284 -22.56 0.43 -5.87
C TYR A 284 -21.97 -0.15 -4.56
N PRO A 285 -22.75 -0.44 -3.50
CA PRO A 285 -22.22 -1.06 -2.29
C PRO A 285 -21.58 -2.44 -2.55
N LEU A 286 -22.15 -3.21 -3.48
CA LEU A 286 -21.62 -4.51 -3.87
C LEU A 286 -20.32 -4.37 -4.68
N LYS A 287 -20.17 -3.29 -5.48
CA LYS A 287 -18.91 -2.96 -6.15
C LYS A 287 -17.80 -2.70 -5.13
N VAL A 288 -18.07 -1.91 -4.11
CA VAL A 288 -17.11 -1.63 -3.02
C VAL A 288 -16.75 -2.90 -2.26
N PHE A 289 -17.73 -3.75 -1.93
CA PHE A 289 -17.47 -5.04 -1.29
C PHE A 289 -16.58 -5.93 -2.16
N THR A 290 -16.88 -6.01 -3.46
CA THR A 290 -16.11 -6.80 -4.43
C THR A 290 -14.68 -6.29 -4.52
N PHE A 291 -14.47 -4.97 -4.57
CA PHE A 291 -13.15 -4.34 -4.54
C PHE A 291 -12.34 -4.69 -3.29
N LEU A 292 -12.97 -4.65 -2.12
CA LEU A 292 -12.26 -4.84 -0.87
C LEU A 292 -12.01 -6.31 -0.53
N TYR A 293 -12.94 -7.22 -0.81
CA TYR A 293 -12.92 -8.56 -0.21
C TYR A 293 -12.91 -9.72 -1.20
N ARG A 294 -13.05 -9.48 -2.51
CA ARG A 294 -12.87 -10.55 -3.51
C ARG A 294 -11.43 -10.56 -4.06
N PRO A 295 -10.91 -11.72 -4.51
CA PRO A 295 -11.54 -13.06 -4.54
C PRO A 295 -11.78 -13.65 -3.14
N LEU A 296 -12.89 -14.39 -3.00
CA LEU A 296 -13.14 -15.28 -1.87
C LEU A 296 -12.85 -16.73 -2.30
N PHE A 297 -13.01 -17.71 -1.40
CA PHE A 297 -12.75 -19.13 -1.69
C PHE A 297 -13.59 -19.71 -2.85
N PHE A 298 -14.63 -19.01 -3.29
CA PHE A 298 -15.45 -19.41 -4.42
C PHE A 298 -14.86 -19.00 -5.78
N ASP A 299 -13.84 -18.13 -5.79
CA ASP A 299 -13.20 -17.55 -6.97
C ASP A 299 -11.80 -18.17 -7.25
N ILE A 300 -11.58 -19.41 -6.80
CA ILE A 300 -10.25 -20.05 -6.83
C ILE A 300 -9.95 -20.58 -8.23
N ASN A 301 -9.08 -19.85 -8.95
CA ASN A 301 -8.57 -20.27 -10.25
C ASN A 301 -7.05 -20.54 -10.24
N SER A 302 -6.36 -20.32 -9.12
CA SER A 302 -4.90 -20.54 -8.98
C SER A 302 -4.45 -20.62 -7.52
N VAL A 303 -3.24 -21.11 -7.27
CA VAL A 303 -2.62 -21.11 -5.92
C VAL A 303 -2.51 -19.70 -5.33
N LEU A 304 -2.26 -18.69 -6.17
CA LEU A 304 -2.28 -17.28 -5.76
C LEU A 304 -3.69 -16.83 -5.36
N ALA A 305 -4.72 -17.28 -6.07
CA ALA A 305 -6.11 -16.99 -5.71
C ALA A 305 -6.47 -17.58 -4.34
N ILE A 306 -5.95 -18.76 -3.99
CA ILE A 306 -6.12 -19.35 -2.64
C ILE A 306 -5.49 -18.44 -1.58
N LEU A 307 -4.22 -18.08 -1.73
CA LEU A 307 -3.53 -17.20 -0.76
C LEU A 307 -4.23 -15.84 -0.65
N ALA A 308 -4.67 -15.28 -1.76
CA ALA A 308 -5.42 -14.04 -1.79
C ALA A 308 -6.80 -14.17 -1.11
N SER A 309 -7.49 -15.28 -1.28
CA SER A 309 -8.79 -15.52 -0.63
C SER A 309 -8.69 -15.63 0.90
N ILE A 310 -7.63 -16.28 1.41
CA ILE A 310 -7.36 -16.38 2.85
C ILE A 310 -7.10 -14.98 3.43
N GLU A 311 -6.24 -14.19 2.78
CA GLU A 311 -5.95 -12.83 3.21
C GLU A 311 -7.20 -11.95 3.19
N ASN A 312 -8.01 -12.04 2.14
CA ASN A 312 -9.25 -11.28 2.03
C ASN A 312 -10.25 -11.66 3.11
N LEU A 313 -10.32 -12.94 3.49
CA LEU A 313 -11.11 -13.38 4.63
C LEU A 313 -10.59 -12.77 5.94
N ILE A 314 -9.27 -12.77 6.17
CA ILE A 314 -8.67 -12.14 7.36
C ILE A 314 -9.03 -10.65 7.40
N LEU A 315 -8.95 -9.94 6.28
CA LEU A 315 -9.30 -8.53 6.18
C LEU A 315 -10.80 -8.28 6.37
N LEU A 316 -11.66 -9.16 5.86
CA LEU A 316 -13.11 -9.09 6.08
C LEU A 316 -13.45 -9.25 7.56
N LEU A 317 -12.86 -10.25 8.22
CA LEU A 317 -13.04 -10.48 9.65
C LEU A 317 -12.46 -9.32 10.48
N PHE A 318 -11.31 -8.77 10.07
CA PHE A 318 -10.73 -7.57 10.67
C PHE A 318 -11.69 -6.38 10.58
N THR A 319 -12.29 -6.14 9.41
CA THR A 319 -13.31 -5.10 9.24
C THR A 319 -14.51 -5.32 10.16
N PHE A 320 -15.00 -6.56 10.27
CA PHE A 320 -16.10 -6.89 11.17
C PHE A 320 -15.77 -6.59 12.64
N LEU A 321 -14.56 -6.91 13.09
CA LEU A 321 -14.07 -6.58 14.44
C LEU A 321 -14.02 -5.06 14.68
N ILE A 322 -13.65 -4.28 13.67
CA ILE A 322 -13.69 -2.80 13.75
C ILE A 322 -15.13 -2.31 13.92
N PHE A 323 -16.07 -2.82 13.12
CA PHE A 323 -17.48 -2.42 13.21
C PHE A 323 -18.09 -2.74 14.58
N ARG A 324 -17.73 -3.87 15.19
CA ARG A 324 -18.12 -4.22 16.56
C ARG A 324 -17.62 -3.21 17.61
N ASN A 325 -16.49 -2.57 17.35
CA ASN A 325 -15.83 -1.62 18.25
C ASN A 325 -16.18 -0.15 17.93
N HIS A 326 -17.43 0.12 17.51
CA HIS A 326 -17.99 1.46 17.30
C HIS A 326 -17.06 2.45 16.54
N PRO A 327 -16.80 2.20 15.24
CA PRO A 327 -15.78 2.94 14.47
C PRO A 327 -16.02 4.45 14.43
N TRP A 328 -17.28 4.89 14.52
CA TRP A 328 -17.62 6.31 14.56
C TRP A 328 -17.10 7.03 15.80
N ARG A 329 -17.16 6.40 16.97
CA ARG A 329 -16.61 6.98 18.21
C ARG A 329 -15.09 7.09 18.12
N SER A 330 -14.46 6.04 17.61
CA SER A 330 -13.01 5.97 17.37
C SER A 330 -12.53 7.02 16.37
N PHE A 331 -13.28 7.25 15.28
CA PHE A 331 -13.00 8.30 14.30
C PHE A 331 -13.05 9.70 14.91
N ARG A 332 -14.10 10.01 15.69
CA ARG A 332 -14.27 11.32 16.33
C ARG A 332 -13.14 11.65 17.30
N LYS A 333 -12.66 10.64 18.03
CA LYS A 333 -11.63 10.78 19.08
C LYS A 333 -10.20 10.57 18.58
N GLY A 334 -10.02 10.06 17.35
CA GLY A 334 -8.71 9.93 16.72
C GLY A 334 -8.07 11.28 16.44
N ASN A 335 -6.75 11.32 16.44
CA ASN A 335 -5.99 12.48 15.97
C ASN A 335 -6.11 12.64 14.44
N TYR A 336 -5.58 13.73 13.91
CA TYR A 336 -5.56 13.99 12.47
C TYR A 336 -4.91 12.86 11.63
N LEU A 337 -3.92 12.12 12.15
CA LEU A 337 -3.31 11.00 11.43
C LEU A 337 -4.27 9.82 11.26
N ILE A 338 -4.97 9.44 12.34
CA ILE A 338 -5.97 8.37 12.33
C ILE A 338 -7.15 8.75 11.42
N LYS A 339 -7.64 9.99 11.55
CA LYS A 339 -8.72 10.51 10.69
C LYS A 339 -8.30 10.50 9.21
N GLY A 340 -7.09 10.96 8.90
CA GLY A 340 -6.55 10.95 7.54
C GLY A 340 -6.39 9.55 6.98
N SER A 341 -5.96 8.60 7.82
CA SER A 341 -5.78 7.19 7.43
C SER A 341 -7.07 6.55 6.94
N ILE A 342 -8.18 6.73 7.67
CA ILE A 342 -9.48 6.17 7.25
C ILE A 342 -10.09 6.94 6.08
N LEU A 343 -9.96 8.27 6.03
CA LEU A 343 -10.45 9.06 4.89
C LEU A 343 -9.73 8.66 3.60
N PHE A 344 -8.41 8.45 3.65
CA PHE A 344 -7.64 7.99 2.50
C PHE A 344 -8.10 6.61 2.02
N PHE A 345 -8.28 5.67 2.96
CA PHE A 345 -8.83 4.35 2.63
C PHE A 345 -10.20 4.43 1.98
N LEU A 346 -11.12 5.23 2.53
CA LEU A 346 -12.47 5.39 2.00
C LEU A 346 -12.46 6.03 0.60
N MET A 347 -11.66 7.08 0.38
CA MET A 347 -11.53 7.71 -0.95
C MET A 347 -11.05 6.70 -1.99
N GLY A 348 -10.05 5.89 -1.65
CA GLY A 348 -9.56 4.81 -2.50
C GLY A 348 -10.63 3.76 -2.80
N ALA A 349 -11.22 3.18 -1.74
CA ALA A 349 -12.23 2.12 -1.86
C ALA A 349 -13.44 2.56 -2.69
N LEU A 350 -13.93 3.77 -2.46
CA LEU A 350 -15.10 4.31 -3.16
C LEU A 350 -14.79 4.63 -4.63
N SER A 351 -13.62 5.19 -4.93
CA SER A 351 -13.26 5.58 -6.29
C SER A 351 -12.87 4.39 -7.17
N PHE A 352 -12.01 3.50 -6.68
CA PHE A 352 -11.50 2.37 -7.46
C PHE A 352 -12.53 1.27 -7.67
N SER A 353 -13.56 1.18 -6.82
CA SER A 353 -14.68 0.25 -7.02
C SER A 353 -15.47 0.50 -8.30
N LEU A 354 -15.35 1.69 -8.90
CA LEU A 354 -16.07 2.05 -10.13
C LEU A 354 -15.32 1.68 -11.42
N ILE A 355 -14.00 1.48 -11.34
CA ILE A 355 -13.11 1.52 -12.51
C ILE A 355 -12.57 0.12 -12.85
N LEU A 356 -12.48 -0.78 -11.87
CA LEU A 356 -11.77 -2.05 -12.03
C LEU A 356 -12.74 -3.23 -12.26
N GLY A 357 -12.57 -3.92 -13.39
CA GLY A 357 -13.28 -5.17 -13.75
C GLY A 357 -12.46 -6.46 -13.57
N ASN A 358 -11.18 -6.37 -13.26
CA ASN A 358 -10.28 -7.52 -13.13
C ASN A 358 -9.88 -7.75 -11.66
N LEU A 359 -10.18 -8.93 -11.11
CA LEU A 359 -9.84 -9.31 -9.73
C LEU A 359 -8.34 -9.21 -9.42
N GLY A 360 -7.47 -9.55 -10.38
CA GLY A 360 -6.02 -9.45 -10.21
C GLY A 360 -5.55 -8.01 -10.05
N ILE A 361 -6.09 -7.10 -10.87
CA ILE A 361 -5.80 -5.66 -10.76
C ILE A 361 -6.37 -5.12 -9.44
N MET A 362 -7.57 -5.53 -9.04
CA MET A 362 -8.17 -5.13 -7.77
C MET A 362 -7.30 -5.52 -6.57
N LEU A 363 -6.76 -6.75 -6.57
CA LEU A 363 -5.84 -7.24 -5.54
C LEU A 363 -4.57 -6.40 -5.40
N ARG A 364 -4.02 -5.91 -6.52
CA ARG A 364 -2.86 -5.03 -6.54
C ARG A 364 -3.20 -3.62 -6.04
N GLN A 365 -4.26 -3.04 -6.60
CA GLN A 365 -4.64 -1.63 -6.38
C GLN A 365 -5.06 -1.36 -4.92
N LYS A 366 -5.71 -2.31 -4.27
CA LYS A 366 -6.15 -2.16 -2.88
C LYS A 366 -5.01 -2.11 -1.86
N ASN A 367 -3.84 -2.67 -2.17
CA ASN A 367 -2.71 -2.72 -1.23
C ASN A 367 -2.16 -1.35 -0.85
N MET A 368 -2.44 -0.31 -1.65
CA MET A 368 -2.07 1.06 -1.33
C MET A 368 -2.82 1.60 -0.12
N PHE A 369 -4.07 1.16 0.06
CA PHE A 369 -4.97 1.71 1.06
C PHE A 369 -4.96 0.91 2.38
N TYR A 370 -4.63 -0.38 2.31
CA TYR A 370 -4.69 -1.27 3.47
C TYR A 370 -3.78 -0.90 4.64
N PRO A 371 -2.51 -0.51 4.48
CA PRO A 371 -1.66 -0.18 5.63
C PRO A 371 -2.27 0.88 6.54
N LEU A 372 -2.88 1.92 5.96
CA LEU A 372 -3.55 2.98 6.69
C LEU A 372 -4.90 2.53 7.28
N PHE A 373 -5.62 1.64 6.58
CA PHE A 373 -6.81 0.98 7.14
C PHE A 373 -6.49 0.11 8.36
N LEU A 374 -5.40 -0.67 8.31
CA LEU A 374 -4.93 -1.49 9.43
C LEU A 374 -4.60 -0.62 10.64
N ILE A 375 -3.88 0.49 10.45
CA ILE A 375 -3.56 1.45 11.52
C ILE A 375 -4.84 2.03 12.14
N PHE A 376 -5.83 2.41 11.33
CA PHE A 376 -7.13 2.85 11.85
C PHE A 376 -7.85 1.76 12.64
N GLY A 377 -7.83 0.51 12.16
CA GLY A 377 -8.44 -0.62 12.85
C GLY A 377 -7.82 -0.89 14.22
N PHE A 378 -6.49 -0.82 14.31
CA PHE A 378 -5.77 -0.88 15.59
C PHE A 378 -6.19 0.25 16.54
N TRP A 379 -6.38 1.46 16.01
CA TRP A 379 -6.88 2.58 16.82
C TRP A 379 -8.30 2.35 17.33
N ALA A 380 -9.19 1.85 16.49
CA ALA A 380 -10.57 1.58 16.89
C ALA A 380 -10.66 0.55 18.03
N TYR A 381 -9.83 -0.50 17.95
CA TYR A 381 -9.72 -1.50 19.01
C TYR A 381 -9.09 -0.92 20.28
N TYR A 382 -7.96 -0.22 20.15
CA TYR A 382 -7.23 0.38 21.27
C TYR A 382 -8.12 1.34 22.05
N TYR A 383 -8.76 2.29 21.36
CA TYR A 383 -9.62 3.29 21.99
C TYR A 383 -10.77 2.67 22.78
N THR A 384 -11.45 1.68 22.20
CA THR A 384 -12.61 1.03 22.83
C THR A 384 -12.18 0.27 24.08
N THR A 385 -11.09 -0.48 24.00
CA THR A 385 -10.59 -1.31 25.12
C THR A 385 -10.07 -0.44 26.26
N THR A 386 -9.27 0.60 25.97
CA THR A 386 -8.77 1.51 27.00
C THR A 386 -9.91 2.26 27.69
N THR A 387 -10.96 2.63 26.96
CA THR A 387 -12.15 3.27 27.56
C THR A 387 -12.87 2.32 28.51
N GLN A 388 -13.05 1.06 28.13
CA GLN A 388 -13.67 0.03 28.98
C GLN A 388 -12.84 -0.28 30.23
N LEU A 389 -11.51 -0.35 30.12
CA LEU A 389 -10.64 -0.56 31.27
C LEU A 389 -10.79 0.60 32.26
N ASN A 390 -10.76 1.84 31.78
CA ASN A 390 -10.89 3.02 32.64
C ASN A 390 -12.27 3.11 33.33
N THR A 391 -13.36 2.71 32.67
CA THR A 391 -14.69 2.66 33.31
C THR A 391 -14.74 1.60 34.40
N ASN A 392 -14.22 0.39 34.15
CA ASN A 392 -14.22 -0.68 35.14
C ASN A 392 -13.37 -0.35 36.38
N TYR A 393 -12.24 0.34 36.21
CA TYR A 393 -11.46 0.86 37.33
C TYR A 393 -12.25 1.89 38.14
N ALA A 394 -12.91 2.85 37.49
CA ALA A 394 -13.70 3.87 38.18
C ALA A 394 -14.86 3.27 39.01
N ASP A 395 -15.55 2.26 38.47
CA ASP A 395 -16.64 1.55 39.17
C ASP A 395 -16.14 0.67 40.33
N SER A 396 -14.89 0.18 40.27
CA SER A 396 -14.29 -0.56 41.38
C SER A 396 -13.88 0.34 42.54
N THR A 397 -13.51 1.60 42.27
CA THR A 397 -13.12 2.59 43.28
C THR A 397 -14.29 3.33 43.92
N SER A 398 -15.47 3.34 43.29
CA SER A 398 -16.69 3.96 43.85
C SER A 398 -17.49 3.00 44.73
N ASN A 399 -17.22 1.69 44.65
CA ASN A 399 -17.83 0.65 45.47
C ASN A 399 -16.97 0.22 46.68
N GLN A 400 -15.84 0.90 46.91
CA GLN A 400 -15.04 0.84 48.14
C GLN A 400 -15.25 2.15 48.91
#